data_AF-A0A183FX60-F1
#
_entry.id   AF-A0A183FX60-F1
#
_cell.length_a   1.000
_cell.length_b   1.000
_cell.length_c   1.000
_cell.angle_alpha   90.00
_cell.angle_beta   90.00
_cell.angle_gamma   90.00
#
_symmetry.space_group_name_H-M   'P 1'
#
loop_
_entity.id
_entity.type
_entity.pdbx_description
1 polymer ?
#
loop_
_entity_poly.entity_id
_entity_poly.type
_entity_poly.pdbx_seq_one_letter_code
_entity_poly.pdbx_strand_id
1 'polypeptide(L)'
;LPLRHITTFLQHYAKRSVMTLTLPVAMKAVGSSNQELVRNTTSYISLAAIHNGKALSHYALQIISYIINVYADNREPFHAHIPQLLSVLRDADCSEKLSLLQLASMIANEKPDLLTPYLAQFDQYLLSPSTCTAVLNIYMSLISQGRAHALAPFHSTLSKACQQPAFNGNLATIYKVGCSVALLFKTASLWLWNIDLDLVSS
;
A
#
# COMPACT_ATOMS: atom_id res chain seq x y z
N LEU A 1 31.91 -12.30 15.33
CA LEU A 1 32.65 -11.41 14.39
C LEU A 1 32.25 -9.97 14.68
N PRO A 2 33.17 -9.01 14.89
CA PRO A 2 32.84 -7.78 15.60
C PRO A 2 32.10 -6.83 14.66
N LEU A 3 30.92 -6.37 15.09
CA LEU A 3 30.05 -5.43 14.38
C LEU A 3 30.77 -4.20 13.83
N ARG A 4 31.86 -3.75 14.49
CA ARG A 4 32.71 -2.62 14.05
C ARG A 4 33.40 -2.82 12.70
N HIS A 5 33.71 -4.06 12.32
CA HIS A 5 34.28 -4.33 11.00
C HIS A 5 33.22 -4.25 9.90
N ILE A 6 31.95 -4.54 10.19
CA ILE A 6 30.87 -4.44 9.20
C ILE A 6 30.60 -2.97 8.88
N THR A 7 30.58 -2.11 9.90
CA THR A 7 30.34 -0.67 9.73
C THR A 7 31.41 0.02 8.88
N THR A 8 32.68 -0.30 9.12
CA THR A 8 33.82 0.21 8.33
C THR A 8 33.91 -0.44 6.94
N PHE A 9 33.51 -1.71 6.81
CA PHE A 9 33.44 -2.40 5.53
C PHE A 9 32.42 -1.72 4.60
N LEU A 10 31.21 -1.39 5.08
CA LEU A 10 30.14 -0.82 4.22
C LEU A 10 30.47 0.58 3.67
N GLN A 11 31.37 1.34 4.31
CA GLN A 11 31.74 2.69 3.89
C GLN A 11 32.69 2.75 2.67
N HIS A 12 33.32 1.63 2.27
CA HIS A 12 34.40 1.62 1.28
C HIS A 12 34.12 0.91 -0.05
N TYR A 13 32.87 0.50 -0.36
CA TYR A 13 32.60 -0.30 -1.56
C TYR A 13 31.65 0.33 -2.57
N ALA A 14 32.23 0.88 -3.64
CA ALA A 14 31.55 1.12 -4.92
C ALA A 14 31.68 -0.07 -5.90
N LYS A 15 32.45 -1.12 -5.55
CA LYS A 15 32.72 -2.26 -6.45
C LYS A 15 31.56 -3.28 -6.43
N ARG A 16 30.90 -3.44 -7.59
CA ARG A 16 29.73 -4.31 -7.79
C ARG A 16 29.91 -5.75 -7.26
N SER A 17 31.07 -6.36 -7.49
CA SER A 17 31.36 -7.74 -7.06
C SER A 17 31.33 -7.91 -5.55
N VAL A 18 31.77 -6.88 -4.81
CA VAL A 18 31.75 -6.91 -3.34
C VAL A 18 30.33 -6.70 -2.84
N MET A 19 29.58 -5.81 -3.49
CA MET A 19 28.19 -5.56 -3.11
C MET A 19 27.31 -6.81 -3.16
N THR A 20 27.49 -7.65 -4.18
CA THR A 20 26.76 -8.91 -4.29
C THR A 20 26.97 -9.84 -3.08
N LEU A 21 28.17 -9.83 -2.48
CA LEU A 21 28.48 -10.68 -1.33
C LEU A 21 27.95 -10.12 -0.01
N THR A 22 27.85 -8.79 0.09
CA THR A 22 27.52 -8.11 1.36
C THR A 22 26.08 -7.65 1.48
N LEU A 23 25.34 -7.57 0.37
CA LEU A 23 23.89 -7.33 0.35
C LEU A 23 23.09 -8.29 1.26
N PRO A 24 23.33 -9.63 1.26
CA PRO A 24 22.59 -10.52 2.16
C PRO A 24 22.79 -10.19 3.65
N VAL A 25 24.00 -9.75 4.03
CA VAL A 25 24.33 -9.38 5.41
C VAL A 25 23.69 -8.04 5.77
N ALA A 26 23.78 -7.06 4.85
CA ALA A 26 23.11 -5.78 4.99
C ALA A 26 21.60 -5.97 5.18
N MET A 27 20.93 -6.75 4.32
CA MET A 27 19.49 -6.99 4.43
C MET A 27 19.06 -7.64 5.74
N LYS A 28 19.88 -8.51 6.35
CA LYS A 28 19.63 -9.04 7.70
C LYS A 28 19.79 -7.99 8.80
N ALA A 29 20.67 -7.01 8.61
CA ALA A 29 20.96 -5.97 9.59
C ALA A 29 19.92 -4.84 9.63
N VAL A 30 19.09 -4.71 8.59
CA VAL A 30 18.03 -3.68 8.47
C VAL A 30 17.00 -3.76 9.61
N GLY A 31 16.73 -4.96 10.15
CA GLY A 31 15.83 -5.17 11.28
C GLY A 31 16.52 -5.24 12.65
N SER A 32 17.78 -4.80 12.77
CA SER A 32 18.52 -4.84 14.03
C SER A 32 18.01 -3.78 15.02
N SER A 33 18.07 -4.06 16.31
CA SER A 33 17.83 -3.06 17.36
C SER A 33 18.93 -2.01 17.47
N ASN A 34 20.08 -2.21 16.81
CA ASN A 34 21.18 -1.26 16.80
C ASN A 34 20.96 -0.16 15.75
N GLN A 35 20.59 1.03 16.21
CA GLN A 35 20.29 2.19 15.35
C GLN A 35 21.47 2.65 14.48
N GLU A 36 22.71 2.56 14.98
CA GLU A 36 23.89 2.91 14.18
C GLU A 36 24.10 1.89 13.05
N LEU A 37 23.92 0.60 13.34
CA LEU A 37 24.00 -0.45 12.35
C LEU A 37 22.92 -0.29 11.28
N VAL A 38 21.67 -0.02 11.70
CA VAL A 38 20.56 0.23 10.78
C VAL A 38 20.87 1.43 9.89
N ARG A 39 21.31 2.56 10.44
CA ARG A 39 21.65 3.77 9.66
C ARG A 39 22.76 3.53 8.63
N ASN A 40 23.81 2.80 9.00
CA ASN A 40 24.91 2.49 8.08
C ASN A 40 24.46 1.49 7.00
N THR A 41 23.61 0.55 7.38
CA THR A 41 23.02 -0.44 6.47
C THR A 41 22.08 0.21 5.46
N THR A 42 21.20 1.12 5.89
CA THR A 42 20.29 1.84 4.99
C THR A 42 21.06 2.72 4.02
N SER A 43 22.10 3.43 4.49
CA SER A 43 23.02 4.20 3.63
C SER A 43 23.69 3.34 2.57
N TYR A 44 24.13 2.13 2.97
CA TYR A 44 24.73 1.16 2.06
C TYR A 44 23.73 0.61 1.03
N ILE A 45 22.49 0.32 1.45
CA ILE A 45 21.42 -0.11 0.55
C ILE A 45 21.11 0.97 -0.48
N SER A 46 21.07 2.24 -0.07
CA SER A 46 20.92 3.38 -1.00
C SER A 46 22.06 3.42 -2.03
N LEU A 47 23.30 3.16 -1.62
CA LEU A 47 24.43 3.07 -2.54
C LEU A 47 24.34 1.85 -3.48
N ALA A 48 23.89 0.71 -2.96
CA ALA A 48 23.68 -0.50 -3.74
C ALA A 48 22.56 -0.33 -4.79
N ALA A 49 21.52 0.44 -4.49
CA ALA A 49 20.47 0.77 -5.44
C ALA A 49 21.02 1.50 -6.68
N ILE A 50 22.02 2.36 -6.49
CA ILE A 50 22.67 3.13 -7.57
C ILE A 50 23.61 2.25 -8.39
N HIS A 51 24.50 1.48 -7.75
CA HIS A 51 25.58 0.78 -8.45
C HIS A 51 25.27 -0.68 -8.82
N ASN A 52 24.33 -1.32 -8.12
CA ASN A 52 23.99 -2.73 -8.27
C ASN A 52 22.50 -3.02 -8.01
N GLY A 53 21.61 -2.18 -8.56
CA GLY A 53 20.15 -2.32 -8.39
C GLY A 53 19.61 -3.70 -8.77
N LYS A 54 20.21 -4.37 -9.77
CA LYS A 54 19.85 -5.76 -10.15
C LYS A 54 20.10 -6.78 -9.03
N ALA A 55 21.18 -6.65 -8.26
CA ALA A 55 21.38 -7.53 -7.11
C ALA A 55 20.39 -7.18 -5.99
N LEU A 56 20.17 -5.89 -5.77
CA LEU A 56 19.25 -5.41 -4.75
C LEU A 56 17.79 -5.82 -5.01
N SER A 57 17.35 -5.92 -6.27
CA SER A 57 15.97 -6.31 -6.61
C SER A 57 15.59 -7.71 -6.11
N HIS A 58 16.55 -8.62 -5.92
CA HIS A 58 16.28 -9.93 -5.31
C HIS A 58 15.81 -9.82 -3.84
N TYR A 59 15.98 -8.65 -3.22
CA TYR A 59 15.59 -8.35 -1.86
C TYR A 59 14.40 -7.38 -1.78
N ALA A 60 13.72 -7.10 -2.89
CA ALA A 60 12.62 -6.13 -2.96
C ALA A 60 11.52 -6.41 -1.92
N LEU A 61 11.07 -7.66 -1.77
CA LEU A 61 10.10 -8.03 -0.74
C LEU A 61 10.57 -7.73 0.69
N GLN A 62 11.85 -7.99 1.00
CA GLN A 62 12.41 -7.68 2.32
C GLN A 62 12.47 -6.17 2.55
N ILE A 63 12.77 -5.39 1.51
CA ILE A 63 12.76 -3.92 1.56
C ILE A 63 11.33 -3.40 1.78
N ILE A 64 10.34 -3.90 1.04
CA ILE A 64 8.94 -3.49 1.20
C ILE A 64 8.43 -3.87 2.60
N SER A 65 8.75 -5.06 3.11
CA SER A 65 8.40 -5.47 4.47
C SER A 65 9.04 -4.56 5.53
N TYR A 66 10.30 -4.17 5.34
CA TYR A 66 10.94 -3.19 6.22
C TYR A 66 10.25 -1.82 6.16
N ILE A 67 9.89 -1.34 4.96
CA ILE A 67 9.14 -0.10 4.77
C ILE A 67 7.80 -0.14 5.52
N ILE A 68 7.07 -1.25 5.44
CA ILE A 68 5.82 -1.47 6.16
C ILE A 68 6.02 -1.34 7.68
N ASN A 69 7.11 -1.89 8.22
CA ASN A 69 7.42 -1.77 9.64
C ASN A 69 7.76 -0.32 10.02
N VAL A 70 8.59 0.36 9.22
CA VAL A 70 8.97 1.77 9.47
C VAL A 70 7.78 2.72 9.34
N TYR A 71 6.79 2.40 8.51
CA TYR A 71 5.55 3.16 8.41
C TYR A 71 4.81 3.23 9.75
N ALA A 72 4.90 2.21 10.60
CA ALA A 72 4.30 2.23 11.93
C ALA A 72 4.93 3.31 12.83
N ASP A 73 6.23 3.55 12.68
CA ASP A 73 7.02 4.47 13.50
C ASP A 73 7.02 5.92 12.97
N ASN A 74 7.07 6.10 11.65
CA ASN A 74 7.04 7.42 11.02
C ASN A 74 6.28 7.42 9.69
N ARG A 75 5.15 8.12 9.63
CA ARG A 75 4.20 8.05 8.51
C ARG A 75 4.38 9.18 7.48
N GLU A 76 4.87 10.34 7.90
CA GLU A 76 4.90 11.57 7.09
C GLU A 76 5.70 11.42 5.78
N PRO A 77 6.89 10.78 5.77
CA PRO A 77 7.66 10.63 4.53
C PRO A 77 6.89 9.82 3.47
N PHE A 78 6.11 8.83 3.91
CA PHE A 78 5.32 7.98 3.02
C PHE A 78 4.10 8.73 2.47
N HIS A 79 3.44 9.53 3.32
CA HIS A 79 2.31 10.38 2.92
C HIS A 79 2.71 11.42 1.87
N ALA A 80 3.92 11.95 1.94
CA ALA A 80 4.44 12.90 0.96
C ALA A 80 4.76 12.29 -0.42
N HIS A 81 4.95 10.96 -0.48
CA HIS A 81 5.44 10.25 -1.69
C HIS A 81 4.48 9.17 -2.19
N ILE A 82 3.17 9.31 -1.91
CA ILE A 82 2.13 8.38 -2.39
C ILE A 82 2.18 8.15 -3.91
N PRO A 83 2.31 9.17 -4.77
CA PRO A 83 2.36 8.95 -6.22
C PRO A 83 3.49 8.00 -6.64
N GLN A 84 4.67 8.18 -6.05
CA GLN A 84 5.84 7.35 -6.31
C GLN A 84 5.60 5.92 -5.82
N LEU A 85 5.02 5.75 -4.63
CA LEU A 85 4.69 4.44 -4.08
C LEU A 85 3.71 3.68 -4.99
N LEU A 86 2.67 4.36 -5.47
CA LEU A 86 1.68 3.78 -6.38
C LEU A 86 2.27 3.50 -7.77
N SER A 87 3.27 4.26 -8.22
CA SER A 87 3.96 3.97 -9.48
C SER A 87 4.69 2.63 -9.44
N VAL A 88 5.30 2.28 -8.30
CA VAL A 88 5.97 0.97 -8.09
C VAL A 88 4.99 -0.19 -8.20
N LEU A 89 3.73 0.01 -7.77
CA LEU A 89 2.69 -1.02 -7.83
C LEU A 89 2.41 -1.50 -9.26
N ARG A 90 2.64 -0.67 -10.29
CA ARG A 90 2.43 -1.05 -11.69
C ARG A 90 3.41 -2.14 -12.13
N ASP A 91 4.69 -1.92 -11.86
CA ASP A 91 5.79 -2.72 -12.38
C ASP A 91 6.20 -3.87 -11.46
N ALA A 92 5.69 -3.88 -10.23
CA ALA A 92 5.93 -4.89 -9.22
C ALA A 92 5.40 -6.29 -9.59
N ASP A 93 6.05 -7.33 -9.05
CA ASP A 93 5.57 -8.70 -9.14
C ASP A 93 4.33 -8.94 -8.26
N CYS A 94 3.76 -10.14 -8.29
CA CYS A 94 2.52 -10.44 -7.55
C CYS A 94 2.69 -10.30 -6.03
N SER A 95 3.80 -10.74 -5.46
CA SER A 95 4.05 -10.72 -4.01
C SER A 95 4.33 -9.29 -3.53
N GLU A 96 5.08 -8.54 -4.34
CA GLU A 96 5.39 -7.13 -4.11
C GLU A 96 4.11 -6.30 -4.18
N LYS A 97 3.26 -6.55 -5.19
CA LYS A 97 1.94 -5.91 -5.31
C LYS A 97 1.09 -6.11 -4.07
N LEU A 98 1.00 -7.32 -3.55
CA LEU A 98 0.24 -7.61 -2.34
C LEU A 98 0.77 -6.84 -1.12
N SER A 99 2.09 -6.76 -0.97
CA SER A 99 2.73 -6.01 0.11
C SER A 99 2.49 -4.50 -0.01
N LEU A 100 2.57 -3.95 -1.23
CA LEU A 100 2.29 -2.54 -1.50
C LEU A 100 0.80 -2.19 -1.30
N LEU A 101 -0.11 -3.09 -1.67
CA LEU A 101 -1.55 -2.93 -1.40
C LEU A 101 -1.86 -3.01 0.10
N GLN A 102 -1.13 -3.83 0.86
CA GLN A 102 -1.22 -3.82 2.32
C GLN A 102 -0.80 -2.46 2.90
N LEU A 103 0.30 -1.88 2.41
CA LEU A 103 0.72 -0.53 2.80
C LEU A 103 -0.34 0.51 2.44
N ALA A 104 -0.94 0.45 1.25
CA ALA A 104 -2.06 1.30 0.87
C ALA A 104 -3.27 1.13 1.82
N SER A 105 -3.57 -0.10 2.26
CA SER A 105 -4.64 -0.33 3.25
C SER A 105 -4.34 0.33 4.61
N MET A 106 -3.09 0.29 5.07
CA MET A 106 -2.68 1.00 6.29
C MET A 106 -2.81 2.52 6.13
N ILE A 107 -2.46 3.07 4.96
CA ILE A 107 -2.62 4.49 4.65
C ILE A 107 -4.10 4.86 4.60
N ALA A 108 -4.96 4.01 4.03
CA ALA A 108 -6.41 4.22 4.00
C ALA A 108 -7.02 4.25 5.40
N ASN A 109 -6.51 3.46 6.34
CA ASN A 109 -6.96 3.49 7.74
C ASN A 109 -6.52 4.76 8.47
N GLU A 110 -5.35 5.32 8.14
CA GLU A 110 -4.79 6.46 8.86
C GLU A 110 -5.21 7.81 8.27
N LYS A 111 -5.06 7.97 6.96
CA LYS A 111 -5.30 9.23 6.26
C LYS A 111 -5.92 8.95 4.87
N PRO A 112 -7.21 8.55 4.84
CA PRO A 112 -7.87 8.08 3.62
C PRO A 112 -7.88 9.09 2.48
N ASP A 113 -7.89 10.39 2.82
CA ASP A 113 -7.93 11.49 1.84
C ASP A 113 -6.72 11.50 0.88
N LEU A 114 -5.58 10.91 1.29
CA LEU A 114 -4.41 10.77 0.44
C LEU A 114 -4.58 9.72 -0.68
N LEU A 115 -5.47 8.73 -0.48
CA LEU A 115 -5.72 7.67 -1.46
C LEU A 115 -6.95 7.93 -2.32
N THR A 116 -7.90 8.75 -1.87
CA THR A 116 -9.08 9.16 -2.62
C THR A 116 -8.80 9.59 -4.08
N PRO A 117 -7.79 10.44 -4.38
CA PRO A 117 -7.52 10.84 -5.77
C PRO A 117 -6.98 9.71 -6.66
N TYR A 118 -6.52 8.61 -6.08
CA TYR A 118 -5.89 7.50 -6.81
C TYR A 118 -6.77 6.25 -6.90
N LEU A 119 -8.01 6.29 -6.42
CA LEU A 119 -8.87 5.11 -6.35
C LEU A 119 -9.10 4.42 -7.69
N ALA A 120 -9.16 5.19 -8.79
CA ALA A 120 -9.30 4.65 -10.14
C ALA A 120 -8.12 3.75 -10.57
N GLN A 121 -6.94 3.92 -9.97
CA GLN A 121 -5.80 3.04 -10.25
C GLN A 121 -6.01 1.63 -9.66
N PHE A 122 -6.91 1.48 -8.68
CA PHE A 122 -7.20 0.19 -8.05
C PHE A 122 -8.16 -0.69 -8.85
N ASP A 123 -8.88 -0.16 -9.85
CA ASP A 123 -9.86 -0.92 -10.63
C ASP A 123 -9.24 -2.15 -11.33
N GLN A 124 -8.06 -1.98 -11.94
CA GLN A 124 -7.35 -3.08 -12.60
C GLN A 124 -6.92 -4.17 -11.62
N TYR A 125 -6.62 -3.81 -10.37
CA TYR A 125 -6.21 -4.75 -9.33
C TYR A 125 -7.42 -5.39 -8.63
N LEU A 126 -8.58 -4.73 -8.64
CA LEU A 126 -9.84 -5.29 -8.17
C LEU A 126 -10.30 -6.44 -9.08
N LEU A 127 -10.12 -6.29 -10.39
CA LEU A 127 -10.45 -7.29 -11.41
C LEU A 127 -9.40 -8.38 -11.59
N SER A 128 -8.40 -8.45 -10.71
CA SER A 128 -7.40 -9.51 -10.72
C SER A 128 -7.61 -10.43 -9.50
N PRO A 129 -7.80 -11.76 -9.70
CA PRO A 129 -8.09 -12.68 -8.60
C PRO A 129 -7.02 -12.69 -7.48
N SER A 130 -5.76 -12.46 -7.83
CA SER A 130 -4.66 -12.45 -6.86
C SER A 130 -4.66 -11.21 -5.97
N THR A 131 -5.08 -10.05 -6.47
CA THR A 131 -5.03 -8.77 -5.73
C THR A 131 -6.39 -8.27 -5.23
N CYS A 132 -7.49 -8.87 -5.68
CA CYS A 132 -8.86 -8.44 -5.38
C CYS A 132 -9.11 -8.28 -3.87
N THR A 133 -8.77 -9.30 -3.08
CA THR A 133 -8.94 -9.27 -1.62
C THR A 133 -8.21 -8.11 -0.98
N ALA A 134 -6.98 -7.83 -1.43
CA ALA A 134 -6.17 -6.72 -0.92
C ALA A 134 -6.81 -5.36 -1.25
N VAL A 135 -7.33 -5.18 -2.47
CA VAL A 135 -8.05 -3.95 -2.85
C VAL A 135 -9.34 -3.78 -2.06
N LEU A 136 -10.10 -4.87 -1.86
CA LEU A 136 -11.32 -4.82 -1.06
C LEU A 136 -11.03 -4.45 0.41
N ASN A 137 -9.88 -4.86 0.95
CA ASN A 137 -9.44 -4.43 2.27
C ASN A 137 -9.18 -2.92 2.32
N ILE A 138 -8.60 -2.32 1.27
CA ILE A 138 -8.45 -0.86 1.17
C ILE A 138 -9.83 -0.18 1.18
N TYR A 139 -10.78 -0.70 0.40
CA TYR A 139 -12.15 -0.15 0.35
C TYR A 139 -12.85 -0.27 1.69
N MET A 140 -12.71 -1.40 2.39
CA MET A 140 -13.21 -1.59 3.74
C MET A 140 -12.59 -0.60 4.74
N SER A 141 -11.29 -0.32 4.63
CA SER A 141 -10.63 0.72 5.41
C SER A 141 -11.20 2.11 5.15
N LEU A 142 -11.43 2.49 3.90
CA LEU A 142 -12.07 3.77 3.54
C LEU A 142 -13.49 3.89 4.09
N ILE A 143 -14.28 2.81 4.01
CA ILE A 143 -15.64 2.77 4.58
C ILE A 143 -15.59 2.96 6.10
N SER A 144 -14.65 2.29 6.77
CA SER A 144 -14.48 2.38 8.22
C SER A 144 -14.10 3.80 8.67
N GLN A 145 -13.42 4.56 7.82
CA GLN A 145 -13.10 5.97 8.01
C GLN A 145 -14.17 6.95 7.48
N GLY A 146 -15.37 6.47 7.13
CA GLY A 146 -16.49 7.31 6.69
C GLY A 146 -16.35 7.88 5.27
N ARG A 147 -15.46 7.35 4.44
CA ARG A 147 -15.22 7.77 3.05
C ARG A 147 -15.91 6.87 2.02
N ALA A 148 -16.98 6.19 2.41
CA ALA A 148 -17.73 5.30 1.50
C ALA A 148 -18.29 6.02 0.25
N HIS A 149 -18.54 7.34 0.32
CA HIS A 149 -18.99 8.13 -0.83
C HIS A 149 -17.95 8.17 -1.97
N ALA A 150 -16.65 8.12 -1.65
CA ALA A 150 -15.58 8.09 -2.64
C ALA A 150 -15.59 6.80 -3.47
N LEU A 151 -16.29 5.76 -3.00
CA LEU A 151 -16.40 4.47 -3.68
C LEU A 151 -17.57 4.39 -4.67
N ALA A 152 -18.47 5.39 -4.68
CA ALA A 152 -19.64 5.42 -5.56
C ALA A 152 -19.31 5.22 -7.06
N PRO A 153 -18.27 5.84 -7.63
CA PRO A 153 -17.93 5.66 -9.05
C PRO A 153 -17.52 4.23 -9.41
N PHE A 154 -17.02 3.45 -8.44
CA PHE A 154 -16.44 2.12 -8.66
C PHE A 154 -17.46 0.98 -8.52
N HIS A 155 -18.75 1.30 -8.32
CA HIS A 155 -19.82 0.30 -8.24
C HIS A 155 -19.88 -0.60 -9.49
N SER A 156 -19.63 -0.04 -10.67
CA SER A 156 -19.62 -0.82 -11.93
C SER A 156 -18.50 -1.86 -11.95
N THR A 157 -17.31 -1.53 -11.44
CA THR A 157 -16.18 -2.47 -11.33
C THR A 157 -16.48 -3.56 -10.29
N LEU A 158 -17.06 -3.21 -9.14
CA LEU A 158 -17.49 -4.18 -8.13
C LEU A 158 -18.54 -5.14 -8.68
N SER A 159 -19.51 -4.63 -9.45
CA SER A 159 -20.54 -5.46 -10.09
C SER A 159 -19.92 -6.45 -11.09
N LYS A 160 -18.95 -6.01 -11.90
CA LYS A 160 -18.21 -6.90 -12.82
C LYS A 160 -17.47 -8.01 -12.07
N ALA A 161 -16.83 -7.69 -10.94
CA ALA A 161 -16.15 -8.68 -10.11
C ALA A 161 -17.13 -9.73 -9.54
N CYS A 162 -18.35 -9.34 -9.15
CA CYS A 162 -19.39 -10.27 -8.69
C CYS A 162 -19.85 -11.27 -9.76
N GLN A 163 -19.82 -10.90 -11.03
CA GLN A 163 -20.29 -11.75 -12.13
C GLN A 163 -19.27 -12.81 -12.53
N GLN A 164 -18.04 -12.72 -12.03
CA GLN A 164 -16.95 -13.59 -12.41
C GLN A 164 -16.73 -14.69 -11.34
N PRO A 165 -16.76 -15.98 -11.72
CA PRO A 165 -16.65 -17.09 -10.77
C PRO A 165 -15.29 -17.14 -10.04
N ALA A 166 -14.26 -16.53 -10.60
CA ALA A 166 -12.94 -16.40 -9.99
C ALA A 166 -12.94 -15.60 -8.67
N PHE A 167 -13.99 -14.82 -8.40
CA PHE A 167 -14.08 -13.95 -7.22
C PHE A 167 -15.07 -14.44 -6.17
N ASN A 168 -15.54 -15.70 -6.27
CA ASN A 168 -16.51 -16.28 -5.34
C ASN A 168 -16.06 -16.17 -3.87
N GLY A 169 -14.77 -16.32 -3.58
CA GLY A 169 -14.22 -16.16 -2.23
C GLY A 169 -14.28 -14.72 -1.68
N ASN A 170 -14.45 -13.72 -2.54
CA ASN A 170 -14.49 -12.31 -2.19
C ASN A 170 -15.91 -11.71 -2.20
N LEU A 171 -16.93 -12.47 -2.63
CA LEU A 171 -18.30 -11.98 -2.81
C LEU A 171 -18.87 -11.32 -1.55
N ALA A 172 -18.68 -11.93 -0.38
CA ALA A 172 -19.17 -11.37 0.88
C ALA A 172 -18.63 -9.95 1.14
N THR A 173 -17.34 -9.73 0.89
CA THR A 173 -16.70 -8.44 1.05
C THR A 173 -17.14 -7.45 -0.03
N ILE A 174 -17.27 -7.90 -1.29
CA ILE A 174 -17.78 -7.06 -2.39
C ILE A 174 -19.20 -6.57 -2.08
N TYR A 175 -20.09 -7.46 -1.63
CA TYR A 175 -21.45 -7.08 -1.23
C TYR A 175 -21.45 -6.12 -0.04
N LYS A 176 -20.58 -6.33 0.95
CA LYS A 176 -20.45 -5.41 2.10
C LYS A 176 -20.03 -4.00 1.67
N VAL A 177 -19.07 -3.90 0.76
CA VAL A 177 -18.64 -2.62 0.17
C VAL A 177 -19.80 -1.98 -0.61
N GLY A 178 -20.45 -2.75 -1.50
CA GLY A 178 -21.59 -2.27 -2.30
C GLY A 178 -22.76 -1.78 -1.46
N CYS A 179 -23.16 -2.52 -0.42
CA CYS A 179 -24.22 -2.12 0.50
C CYS A 179 -23.89 -0.85 1.26
N SER A 180 -22.64 -0.67 1.69
CA SER A 180 -22.21 0.53 2.41
C SER A 180 -22.32 1.79 1.53
N VAL A 181 -21.98 1.66 0.24
CA VAL A 181 -22.17 2.71 -0.75
C VAL A 181 -23.66 2.97 -1.00
N ALA A 182 -24.47 1.93 -1.18
CA ALA A 182 -25.91 2.06 -1.44
C ALA A 182 -26.67 2.71 -0.27
N LEU A 183 -26.27 2.40 0.98
CA LEU A 183 -26.84 3.03 2.18
C LEU A 183 -26.64 4.54 2.17
N LEU A 184 -25.47 5.04 1.73
CA LEU A 184 -25.22 6.48 1.61
C LEU A 184 -26.13 7.15 0.59
N PHE A 185 -26.42 6.50 -0.54
CA PHE A 185 -27.37 7.04 -1.52
C PHE A 185 -28.79 7.09 -0.97
N LYS A 186 -29.20 6.08 -0.21
CA LYS A 186 -30.53 6.02 0.40
C LYS A 186 -30.70 7.06 1.50
N THR A 187 -29.67 7.26 2.34
CA THR A 187 -29.69 8.32 3.36
C THR A 187 -29.62 9.70 2.70
N ALA A 188 -28.76 9.93 1.71
CA ALA A 188 -28.70 11.19 0.98
C ALA A 188 -30.04 11.54 0.31
N SER A 189 -30.72 10.54 -0.28
CA SER A 189 -32.06 10.72 -0.82
C SER A 189 -33.04 11.12 0.29
N LEU A 190 -33.11 10.37 1.39
CA LEU A 190 -34.00 10.70 2.52
C LEU A 190 -33.73 12.10 3.10
N TRP A 191 -32.47 12.53 3.18
CA TRP A 191 -32.09 13.87 3.63
C TRP A 191 -32.57 14.97 2.66
N LEU A 192 -32.45 14.78 1.35
CA LEU A 192 -32.94 15.73 0.35
C LEU A 192 -34.47 15.91 0.42
N TRP A 193 -35.21 14.82 0.57
CA TRP A 193 -36.68 14.89 0.75
C TRP A 193 -37.08 15.59 2.06
N ASN A 194 -36.28 15.47 3.12
CA ASN A 194 -36.56 16.14 4.40
C ASN A 194 -36.29 17.65 4.34
N ILE A 195 -35.26 18.08 3.60
CA ILE A 195 -34.97 19.50 3.35
C ILE A 195 -36.07 20.14 2.49
N ASP A 196 -36.59 19.45 1.48
CA ASP A 196 -37.73 19.94 0.67
C ASP A 196 -38.99 20.12 1.52
N LEU A 197 -39.24 19.25 2.51
CA LEU A 197 -40.36 19.40 3.45
C LEU A 197 -40.20 20.59 4.40
N ASP A 198 -38.99 20.83 4.90
CA ASP A 198 -38.71 21.97 5.78
C ASP A 198 -38.82 23.31 5.04
N LEU A 199 -38.37 23.40 3.78
CA LEU A 199 -38.49 24.58 2.91
C LEU A 199 -39.93 24.89 2.46
N VAL A 200 -40.81 23.89 2.41
CA VAL A 200 -42.24 24.05 2.09
C VAL A 200 -43.07 24.41 3.33
N SER A 201 -42.49 24.31 4.54
CA SER A 201 -43.18 24.58 5.81
C SER A 201 -42.87 25.96 6.46
N SER A 202 -42.03 26.80 5.84
CA SER A 202 -41.84 28.23 6.19
C SER A 202 -42.53 29.14 5.18
#